data_AF-A0A960FZZ6-F1
#
_entry.id   AF-A0A960FZZ6-F1
#
_cell.length_a   1.000
_cell.length_b   1.000
_cell.length_c   1.000
_cell.angle_alpha   90.00
_cell.angle_beta   90.00
_cell.angle_gamma   90.00
#
_symmetry.space_group_name_H-M   'P 1'
#
loop_
_entity.id
_entity.type
_entity.pdbx_description
1 polymer ?
#
loop_
_entity_poly.entity_id
_entity_poly.type
_entity_poly.pdbx_seq_one_letter_code
_entity_poly.pdbx_strand_id
1 'polypeptide(L)'
;MAASVVVLGDRQPRMADHLSAVGAGIVGQAEDPEELAGLLAGIEGDVVLLDADTDCSGVYPIADVCATGASRVLVGAGGTAPLRIASGTVVSAGTSSTPLFDHQNQAVGCLRIAAADRGALDQALADLPDGPPGQMWEQLLSLLVMRAVSVKPVDAAPFEVGQGAVDRAAKPVGLQARRCARGGDGWVSERTVRRMSRAVTPVAVRWGLAPNTITLISLLTGAAAVATALTGSRWGYLATAVLMIISLVLDCVDGEVARWTHRYSTSGAWLDAVGDRVKEYSIWFAVAWAVGQQQFSMLILATLLLYTTKHFLDYGWSLRFPPWRPSAVAISAEPDPWHRAGAVPPAVRPPSWRRILGMPIAERWLLVAVLLPTTGPWVTFGALALLGALSLAYTVLTRIRWSHRAIDEHMADRLQAITDPGPLLLALRPARYGWAPATAIGLILFLAAVGAADGRGYVLLLGFALALGLFALGYGRGPRGRLGWMTPAVARSAEMVAVIAIAWPVASHGAAVFALLAASAWRHYDVIYRIRNQGALPGRLAWLLLLGTEGRVLVAIVLALVFGTGAWAWFALYVAGVAIIDSAWSWLRV
;
A
#
# COMPACT_ATOMS: atom_id res chain seq x y z
N MET A 1 -11.51 -44.41 8.89
CA MET A 1 -12.87 -44.67 8.39
C MET A 1 -13.58 -43.33 8.24
N ALA A 2 -14.45 -43.18 7.25
CA ALA A 2 -15.22 -41.96 7.09
C ALA A 2 -16.21 -41.82 8.27
N ALA A 3 -16.42 -40.61 8.76
CA ALA A 3 -17.29 -40.38 9.91
C ALA A 3 -18.76 -40.65 9.55
N SER A 4 -19.49 -41.25 10.48
CA SER A 4 -20.93 -41.48 10.33
C SER A 4 -21.70 -40.23 10.73
N VAL A 5 -22.62 -39.78 9.88
CA VAL A 5 -23.41 -38.56 10.12
C VAL A 5 -24.78 -38.93 10.67
N VAL A 6 -25.15 -38.32 11.79
CA VAL A 6 -26.51 -38.37 12.35
C VAL A 6 -27.09 -36.97 12.27
N VAL A 7 -28.27 -36.86 11.66
CA VAL A 7 -28.98 -35.60 11.54
C VAL A 7 -29.93 -35.44 12.72
N LEU A 8 -29.92 -34.27 13.35
CA LEU A 8 -30.78 -33.94 14.49
C LEU A 8 -31.93 -33.08 14.00
N GLY A 9 -33.16 -33.61 14.02
CA GLY A 9 -34.37 -32.98 13.50
C GLY A 9 -34.99 -33.68 12.28
N ASP A 10 -36.16 -33.19 11.89
CA ASP A 10 -37.09 -33.80 10.91
C ASP A 10 -36.74 -33.48 9.44
N ARG A 11 -35.97 -32.41 9.20
CA ARG A 11 -35.61 -31.95 7.85
C ARG A 11 -34.33 -32.61 7.34
N GLN A 12 -34.26 -32.78 6.02
CA GLN A 12 -32.98 -33.10 5.40
C GLN A 12 -32.05 -31.89 5.48
N PRO A 13 -30.78 -32.09 5.90
CA PRO A 13 -29.84 -31.00 5.99
C PRO A 13 -29.49 -30.50 4.59
N ARG A 14 -29.32 -29.18 4.44
CA ARG A 14 -28.94 -28.53 3.17
C ARG A 14 -27.48 -28.83 2.74
N MET A 15 -26.87 -29.85 3.31
CA MET A 15 -25.46 -30.26 3.13
C MET A 15 -25.30 -31.70 2.61
N ALA A 16 -26.39 -32.42 2.32
CA ALA A 16 -26.34 -33.83 1.92
C ALA A 16 -25.34 -34.10 0.78
N ASP A 17 -25.30 -33.22 -0.22
CA ASP A 17 -24.38 -33.31 -1.35
C ASP A 17 -22.91 -33.10 -0.94
N HIS A 18 -22.62 -32.20 0.00
CA HIS A 18 -21.26 -31.92 0.47
C HIS A 18 -20.71 -33.00 1.40
N LEU A 19 -21.57 -33.60 2.25
CA LEU A 19 -21.19 -34.72 3.12
C LEU A 19 -20.81 -35.95 2.29
N SER A 20 -21.58 -36.21 1.22
CA SER A 20 -21.30 -37.29 0.27
C SER A 20 -19.93 -37.12 -0.41
N ALA A 21 -19.54 -35.89 -0.74
CA ALA A 21 -18.26 -35.58 -1.37
C ALA A 21 -17.04 -35.80 -0.46
N VAL A 22 -17.22 -35.76 0.87
CA VAL A 22 -16.18 -36.03 1.88
C VAL A 22 -16.21 -37.50 2.34
N GLY A 23 -17.11 -38.31 1.78
CA GLY A 23 -17.29 -39.72 2.12
C GLY A 23 -18.04 -39.97 3.44
N ALA A 24 -18.61 -38.92 4.04
CA ALA A 24 -19.39 -39.03 5.28
C ALA A 24 -20.83 -39.44 4.94
N GLY A 25 -21.20 -40.67 5.29
CA GLY A 25 -22.54 -41.22 5.03
C GLY A 25 -23.54 -40.84 6.11
N ILE A 26 -24.74 -40.43 5.71
CA ILE A 26 -25.86 -40.20 6.64
C ILE A 26 -26.42 -41.57 7.05
N VAL A 27 -26.39 -41.84 8.35
CA VAL A 27 -26.82 -43.12 8.95
C VAL A 27 -28.29 -43.06 9.38
N GLY A 28 -28.79 -41.89 9.77
CA GLY A 28 -30.18 -41.69 10.17
C GLY A 28 -30.46 -40.28 10.65
N GLN A 29 -31.73 -40.04 11.00
CA GLN A 29 -32.25 -38.83 11.64
C GLN A 29 -32.76 -39.18 13.04
N ALA A 30 -32.56 -38.28 14.00
CA ALA A 30 -33.10 -38.40 15.35
C ALA A 30 -33.80 -37.09 15.75
N GLU A 31 -35.05 -37.19 16.20
CA GLU A 31 -35.82 -36.05 16.71
C GLU A 31 -35.71 -35.93 18.24
N ASP A 32 -35.43 -37.04 18.92
CA ASP A 32 -35.31 -37.11 20.36
C ASP A 32 -34.03 -37.82 20.84
N PRO A 33 -33.70 -37.73 22.14
CA PRO A 33 -32.47 -38.32 22.68
C PRO A 33 -32.46 -39.86 22.64
N GLU A 34 -33.62 -40.52 22.70
CA GLU A 34 -33.72 -41.99 22.69
C GLU A 34 -33.43 -42.54 21.29
N GLU A 35 -33.99 -41.90 20.25
CA GLU A 35 -33.68 -42.19 18.85
C GLU A 35 -32.20 -41.96 18.54
N LEU A 36 -31.63 -40.86 19.04
CA LEU A 36 -30.20 -40.57 18.88
C LEU A 36 -29.36 -41.66 19.54
N ALA A 37 -29.71 -42.10 20.76
CA ALA A 37 -29.00 -43.17 21.46
C ALA A 37 -29.04 -44.49 20.67
N GLY A 38 -30.20 -44.82 20.10
CA GLY A 38 -30.39 -46.00 19.25
C GLY A 38 -29.50 -45.98 18.00
N LEU A 39 -29.41 -44.84 17.31
CA LEU A 39 -28.54 -44.68 16.14
C LEU A 39 -27.05 -44.74 16.51
N LEU A 40 -26.66 -44.10 17.62
CA LEU A 40 -25.27 -44.06 18.08
C LEU A 40 -24.74 -45.44 18.50
N ALA A 41 -25.60 -46.32 19.00
CA ALA A 41 -25.26 -47.70 19.40
C ALA A 41 -24.82 -48.58 18.22
N GLY A 42 -25.32 -48.29 17.00
CA GLY A 42 -24.99 -49.02 15.78
C GLY A 42 -23.76 -48.49 15.03
N ILE A 43 -23.16 -47.38 15.48
CA ILE A 43 -22.04 -46.73 14.80
C ILE A 43 -20.74 -47.05 15.55
N GLU A 44 -19.78 -47.69 14.87
CA GLU A 44 -18.41 -47.86 15.37
C GLU A 44 -17.49 -46.74 14.84
N GLY A 45 -17.01 -45.86 15.73
CA GLY A 45 -16.04 -44.80 15.40
C GLY A 45 -16.56 -43.37 15.51
N ASP A 46 -15.98 -42.48 14.69
CA ASP A 46 -16.26 -41.04 14.69
C ASP A 46 -17.70 -40.75 14.25
N VAL A 47 -18.34 -39.81 14.93
CA VAL A 47 -19.70 -39.35 14.61
C VAL A 47 -19.69 -37.87 14.31
N VAL A 48 -20.49 -37.46 13.32
CA VAL A 48 -20.83 -36.06 13.08
C VAL A 48 -22.30 -35.86 13.40
N LEU A 49 -22.60 -35.03 14.39
CA LEU A 49 -23.93 -34.57 14.68
C LEU A 49 -24.18 -33.31 13.85
N LEU A 50 -25.25 -33.35 13.05
CA LEU A 50 -25.63 -32.24 12.20
C LEU A 50 -27.07 -31.82 12.48
N ASP A 51 -27.26 -30.60 12.92
CA ASP A 51 -28.57 -29.98 13.06
C ASP A 51 -29.27 -29.80 11.71
N ALA A 52 -30.53 -30.22 11.63
CA ALA A 52 -31.31 -30.22 10.39
C ALA A 52 -31.59 -28.81 9.86
N ASP A 53 -31.71 -27.82 10.76
CA ASP A 53 -31.96 -26.42 10.40
C ASP A 53 -30.67 -25.64 10.06
N THR A 54 -29.50 -26.26 10.22
CA THR A 54 -28.22 -25.64 9.91
C THR A 54 -28.00 -25.52 8.40
N ASP A 55 -28.03 -24.28 7.89
CA ASP A 55 -27.75 -23.94 6.49
C ASP A 55 -26.24 -23.73 6.24
N CYS A 56 -25.50 -24.79 5.92
CA CYS A 56 -24.12 -24.66 5.45
C CYS A 56 -23.96 -24.76 3.93
N SER A 57 -24.95 -24.35 3.14
CA SER A 57 -24.85 -24.35 1.66
C SER A 57 -23.78 -23.38 1.09
N GLY A 58 -23.00 -22.70 1.95
CA GLY A 58 -21.88 -21.82 1.62
C GLY A 58 -20.48 -22.47 1.71
N VAL A 59 -19.43 -21.64 1.62
CA VAL A 59 -17.99 -22.03 1.67
C VAL A 59 -17.55 -22.41 3.09
N TYR A 60 -18.26 -23.35 3.73
CA TYR A 60 -17.87 -23.91 5.02
C TYR A 60 -16.87 -25.07 4.79
N PRO A 61 -15.75 -25.13 5.53
CA PRO A 61 -14.75 -26.19 5.38
C PRO A 61 -15.23 -27.49 6.05
N ILE A 62 -16.28 -28.10 5.51
CA ILE A 62 -16.91 -29.33 6.03
C ILE A 62 -15.87 -30.46 6.14
N ALA A 63 -14.94 -30.53 5.18
CA ALA A 63 -13.83 -31.48 5.20
C ALA A 63 -12.94 -31.32 6.44
N ASP A 64 -12.73 -30.09 6.92
CA ASP A 64 -11.87 -29.82 8.09
C ASP A 64 -12.59 -30.16 9.40
N VAL A 65 -13.91 -29.97 9.45
CA VAL A 65 -14.73 -30.47 10.58
C VAL A 65 -14.74 -31.99 10.60
N CYS A 66 -14.86 -32.64 9.43
CA CYS A 66 -14.92 -34.09 9.29
C CYS A 66 -13.55 -34.79 9.42
N ALA A 67 -12.44 -34.05 9.47
CA ALA A 67 -11.10 -34.60 9.56
C ALA A 67 -10.94 -35.51 10.79
N THR A 68 -10.12 -36.56 10.70
CA THR A 68 -9.94 -37.51 11.80
C THR A 68 -9.14 -36.92 12.98
N GLY A 69 -9.22 -37.54 14.16
CA GLY A 69 -8.24 -37.36 15.25
C GLY A 69 -8.58 -36.40 16.39
N ALA A 70 -9.59 -35.52 16.30
CA ALA A 70 -9.99 -34.66 17.42
C ALA A 70 -11.46 -34.21 17.33
N SER A 71 -12.19 -34.15 18.44
CA SER A 71 -13.55 -33.58 18.43
C SER A 71 -13.52 -32.12 17.95
N ARG A 72 -14.43 -31.76 17.03
CA ARG A 72 -14.41 -30.48 16.31
C ARG A 72 -15.82 -29.90 16.21
N VAL A 73 -15.94 -28.59 16.30
CA VAL A 73 -17.20 -27.88 16.06
C VAL A 73 -17.00 -26.80 15.02
N LEU A 74 -17.95 -26.67 14.10
CA LEU A 74 -17.96 -25.58 13.13
C LEU A 74 -18.31 -24.26 13.84
N VAL A 75 -17.52 -23.22 13.61
CA VAL A 75 -17.70 -21.89 14.22
C VAL A 75 -17.85 -20.87 13.10
N GLY A 76 -18.88 -20.03 13.13
CA GLY A 76 -19.13 -19.13 12.01
C GLY A 76 -20.26 -18.14 12.22
N ALA A 77 -20.32 -17.14 11.36
CA ALA A 77 -21.39 -16.16 11.35
C ALA A 77 -22.70 -16.83 10.89
N GLY A 78 -23.74 -16.80 11.75
CA GLY A 78 -24.98 -17.56 11.57
C GLY A 78 -25.15 -18.76 12.52
N GLY A 79 -24.18 -19.01 13.42
CA GLY A 79 -24.31 -20.01 14.47
C GLY A 79 -25.26 -19.59 15.59
N THR A 80 -25.91 -20.57 16.24
CA THR A 80 -26.89 -20.31 17.31
C THR A 80 -26.34 -20.54 18.72
N ALA A 81 -25.29 -21.36 18.88
CA ALA A 81 -24.69 -21.65 20.18
C ALA A 81 -23.51 -20.71 20.50
N PRO A 82 -23.57 -19.84 21.51
CA PRO A 82 -22.47 -18.94 21.85
C PRO A 82 -21.28 -19.68 22.48
N LEU A 83 -20.07 -19.35 22.04
CA LEU A 83 -18.82 -19.99 22.47
C LEU A 83 -17.78 -18.99 23.00
N ARG A 84 -16.96 -19.48 23.93
CA ARG A 84 -15.67 -18.89 24.28
C ARG A 84 -14.55 -19.85 23.88
N ILE A 85 -13.55 -19.31 23.18
CA ILE A 85 -12.41 -20.06 22.69
C ILE A 85 -11.15 -19.52 23.36
N ALA A 86 -10.32 -20.41 23.91
CA ALA A 86 -9.01 -20.05 24.44
C ALA A 86 -8.00 -21.15 24.12
N SER A 87 -6.76 -20.77 23.81
CA SER A 87 -5.67 -21.72 23.51
C SER A 87 -5.98 -22.75 22.40
N GLY A 88 -6.83 -22.38 21.43
CA GLY A 88 -7.19 -23.25 20.31
C GLY A 88 -8.26 -24.31 20.62
N THR A 89 -8.95 -24.21 21.75
CA THR A 89 -10.07 -25.08 22.12
C THR A 89 -11.28 -24.29 22.61
N VAL A 90 -12.45 -24.89 22.54
CA VAL A 90 -13.68 -24.35 23.14
C VAL A 90 -13.60 -24.56 24.65
N VAL A 91 -13.61 -23.45 25.40
CA VAL A 91 -13.50 -23.46 26.88
C VAL A 91 -14.84 -23.24 27.58
N SER A 92 -15.81 -22.67 26.88
CA SER A 92 -17.21 -22.67 27.30
C SER A 92 -18.13 -22.62 26.09
N ALA A 93 -19.25 -23.31 26.20
CA ALA A 93 -20.34 -23.31 25.23
C ALA A 93 -21.65 -23.06 25.98
N GLY A 94 -22.50 -22.19 25.41
CA GLY A 94 -23.87 -21.98 25.86
C GLY A 94 -24.85 -22.37 24.77
N THR A 95 -26.13 -22.21 25.06
CA THR A 95 -27.23 -22.51 24.13
C THR A 95 -27.89 -21.22 23.65
N SER A 96 -28.71 -21.32 22.61
CA SER A 96 -29.51 -20.21 22.09
C SER A 96 -30.48 -19.63 23.13
N SER A 97 -31.02 -20.46 24.02
CA SER A 97 -31.90 -20.04 25.13
C SER A 97 -31.16 -19.68 26.43
N THR A 98 -29.89 -20.04 26.57
CA THR A 98 -29.05 -19.66 27.73
C THR A 98 -27.66 -19.25 27.25
N PRO A 99 -27.53 -18.02 26.72
CA PRO A 99 -26.28 -17.55 26.15
C PRO A 99 -25.24 -17.18 27.21
N LEU A 100 -23.96 -17.35 26.88
CA LEU A 100 -22.84 -16.91 27.73
C LEU A 100 -22.74 -15.39 27.78
N PHE A 101 -22.48 -14.81 28.96
CA PHE A 101 -22.33 -13.37 29.14
C PHE A 101 -21.12 -12.77 28.39
N ASP A 102 -20.08 -13.56 28.09
CA ASP A 102 -18.80 -13.12 27.53
C ASP A 102 -18.37 -13.87 26.26
N HIS A 103 -19.33 -14.39 25.48
CA HIS A 103 -19.03 -15.10 24.24
C HIS A 103 -18.34 -14.21 23.20
N GLN A 104 -17.46 -14.82 22.41
CA GLN A 104 -16.74 -14.15 21.33
C GLN A 104 -17.07 -14.72 19.96
N ASN A 105 -17.58 -15.96 19.91
CA ASN A 105 -17.85 -16.71 18.70
C ASN A 105 -19.18 -17.45 18.81
N GLN A 106 -19.67 -18.01 17.71
CA GLN A 106 -20.89 -18.81 17.66
C GLN A 106 -20.61 -20.13 16.92
N ALA A 107 -21.04 -21.23 17.51
CA ALA A 107 -21.05 -22.55 16.89
C ALA A 107 -22.20 -22.63 15.89
N VAL A 108 -21.92 -23.25 14.75
CA VAL A 108 -22.89 -23.66 13.73
C VAL A 108 -23.12 -25.16 13.94
N GLY A 109 -24.35 -25.66 13.76
CA GLY A 109 -24.82 -26.98 14.23
C GLY A 109 -24.19 -28.21 13.56
N CYS A 110 -22.89 -28.22 13.32
CA CYS A 110 -22.08 -29.33 12.83
C CYS A 110 -20.97 -29.62 13.85
N LEU A 111 -21.12 -30.75 14.57
CA LEU A 111 -20.26 -31.19 15.66
C LEU A 111 -19.71 -32.59 15.37
N ARG A 112 -18.41 -32.70 15.10
CA ARG A 112 -17.72 -33.99 15.02
C ARG A 112 -17.21 -34.40 16.39
N ILE A 113 -17.50 -35.64 16.76
CA ILE A 113 -17.06 -36.28 17.99
C ILE A 113 -16.13 -37.42 17.60
N ALA A 114 -14.89 -37.36 18.11
CA ALA A 114 -13.91 -38.41 17.87
C ALA A 114 -14.30 -39.70 18.60
N ALA A 115 -13.91 -40.85 18.05
CA ALA A 115 -14.16 -42.15 18.68
C ALA A 115 -13.67 -42.22 20.15
N ALA A 116 -12.58 -41.52 20.48
CA ALA A 116 -12.04 -41.44 21.84
C ALA A 116 -12.97 -40.72 22.84
N ASP A 117 -13.83 -39.81 22.36
CA ASP A 117 -14.72 -38.99 23.17
C ASP A 117 -16.16 -39.55 23.24
N ARG A 118 -16.41 -40.73 22.64
CA ARG A 118 -17.74 -41.37 22.60
C ARG A 118 -18.34 -41.64 23.98
N GLY A 119 -17.53 -42.10 24.93
CA GLY A 119 -18.02 -42.32 26.29
C GLY A 119 -18.51 -41.03 26.98
N ALA A 120 -17.93 -39.87 26.62
CA ALA A 120 -18.39 -38.57 27.10
C ALA A 120 -19.68 -38.12 26.40
N LEU A 121 -19.85 -38.46 25.11
CA LEU A 121 -21.09 -38.24 24.37
C LEU A 121 -22.25 -39.06 24.96
N ASP A 122 -22.04 -40.34 25.25
CA ASP A 122 -23.10 -41.20 25.81
C ASP A 122 -23.57 -40.68 27.18
N GLN A 123 -22.63 -40.21 28.00
CA GLN A 123 -22.95 -39.55 29.27
C GLN A 123 -23.65 -38.20 29.08
N ALA A 124 -23.22 -37.39 28.10
CA ALA A 124 -23.89 -36.13 27.79
C ALA A 124 -25.33 -36.35 27.29
N LEU A 125 -25.57 -37.43 26.56
CA LEU A 125 -26.89 -37.81 26.08
C LEU A 125 -27.81 -38.28 27.21
N ALA A 126 -27.27 -39.03 28.19
CA ALA A 126 -28.01 -39.45 29.37
C ALA A 126 -28.46 -38.27 30.25
N ASP A 127 -27.68 -37.19 30.28
CA ASP A 127 -27.98 -35.97 31.05
C ASP A 127 -28.89 -34.98 30.30
N LEU A 128 -29.18 -35.22 29.02
CA LEU A 128 -29.95 -34.30 28.19
C LEU A 128 -31.38 -34.01 28.70
N PRO A 129 -32.12 -34.96 29.31
CA PRO A 129 -33.43 -34.69 29.89
C PRO A 129 -33.43 -33.59 30.96
N ASP A 130 -32.33 -33.46 31.70
CA ASP A 130 -32.09 -32.44 32.74
C ASP A 130 -31.07 -31.36 32.29
N GLY A 131 -30.76 -31.32 30.99
CA GLY A 131 -29.74 -30.48 30.39
C GLY A 131 -30.10 -28.98 30.37
N PRO A 132 -29.12 -28.12 30.01
CA PRO A 132 -29.39 -26.69 29.82
C PRO A 132 -30.46 -26.50 28.71
N PRO A 133 -31.41 -25.57 28.84
CA PRO A 133 -32.45 -25.41 27.81
C PRO A 133 -31.79 -25.01 26.48
N GLY A 134 -32.23 -25.55 25.34
CA GLY A 134 -31.71 -25.24 24.01
C GLY A 134 -32.00 -26.32 22.97
N GLN A 135 -31.43 -26.20 21.77
CA GLN A 135 -31.50 -27.28 20.78
C GLN A 135 -30.60 -28.44 21.19
N MET A 136 -30.98 -29.69 20.85
CA MET A 136 -30.29 -30.91 21.29
C MET A 136 -28.77 -30.87 21.05
N TRP A 137 -28.33 -30.40 19.88
CA TRP A 137 -26.90 -30.33 19.55
C TRP A 137 -26.15 -29.26 20.37
N GLU A 138 -26.80 -28.14 20.71
CA GLU A 138 -26.22 -27.08 21.55
C GLU A 138 -26.03 -27.57 22.98
N GLN A 139 -27.01 -28.33 23.48
CA GLN A 139 -26.96 -28.96 24.79
C GLN A 139 -25.84 -30.00 24.84
N LEU A 140 -25.74 -30.88 23.85
CA LEU A 140 -24.67 -31.86 23.73
C LEU A 140 -23.29 -31.19 23.69
N LEU A 141 -23.12 -30.13 22.88
CA LEU A 141 -21.88 -29.35 22.84
C LEU A 141 -21.54 -28.77 24.21
N SER A 142 -22.53 -28.18 24.90
CA SER A 142 -22.35 -27.59 26.23
C SER A 142 -21.94 -28.65 27.26
N LEU A 143 -22.62 -29.79 27.27
CA LEU A 143 -22.37 -30.91 28.19
C LEU A 143 -21.02 -31.60 27.92
N LEU A 144 -20.57 -31.69 26.66
CA LEU A 144 -19.24 -32.19 26.29
C LEU A 144 -18.13 -31.25 26.78
N VAL A 145 -18.31 -29.94 26.60
CA VAL A 145 -17.33 -28.94 27.08
C VAL A 145 -17.28 -28.93 28.61
N MET A 146 -18.42 -29.05 29.30
CA MET A 146 -18.48 -29.18 30.77
C MET A 146 -17.75 -30.42 31.29
N ARG A 147 -17.72 -31.49 30.49
CA ARG A 147 -16.97 -32.74 30.77
C ARG A 147 -15.50 -32.67 30.38
N ALA A 148 -14.98 -31.48 30.05
CA ALA A 148 -13.61 -31.25 29.63
C ALA A 148 -13.18 -32.01 28.36
N VAL A 149 -14.14 -32.34 27.48
CA VAL A 149 -13.81 -32.85 26.13
C VAL A 149 -13.14 -31.74 25.34
N SER A 150 -11.97 -32.04 24.76
CA SER A 150 -11.19 -31.06 23.99
C SER A 150 -11.82 -30.88 22.60
N VAL A 151 -12.76 -29.94 22.50
CA VAL A 151 -13.41 -29.59 21.23
C VAL A 151 -12.61 -28.48 20.54
N LYS A 152 -12.08 -28.77 19.36
CA LYS A 152 -11.37 -27.79 18.53
C LYS A 152 -12.36 -26.99 17.66
N PRO A 153 -12.26 -25.66 17.61
CA PRO A 153 -13.06 -24.87 16.69
C PRO A 153 -12.53 -25.00 15.26
N VAL A 154 -13.44 -25.07 14.30
CA VAL A 154 -13.14 -24.93 12.87
C VAL A 154 -13.82 -23.67 12.39
N ASP A 155 -13.05 -22.62 12.18
CA ASP A 155 -13.58 -21.32 11.81
C ASP A 155 -14.00 -21.30 10.33
N ALA A 156 -15.28 -21.03 10.11
CA ALA A 156 -15.83 -20.66 8.82
C ALA A 156 -15.40 -19.24 8.44
N ALA A 157 -15.40 -18.96 7.14
CA ALA A 157 -15.14 -17.61 6.65
C ALA A 157 -16.18 -16.60 7.19
N PRO A 158 -15.81 -15.32 7.42
CA PRO A 158 -16.52 -14.38 8.30
C PRO A 158 -17.79 -13.75 7.70
N PHE A 159 -18.50 -14.44 6.81
CA PHE A 159 -19.69 -13.91 6.14
C PHE A 159 -20.97 -14.58 6.69
N GLU A 160 -21.97 -13.77 7.03
CA GLU A 160 -23.35 -14.25 7.26
C GLU A 160 -24.00 -14.55 5.91
N VAL A 161 -24.39 -15.81 5.68
CA VAL A 161 -25.24 -16.17 4.53
C VAL A 161 -26.69 -16.17 5.01
N GLY A 162 -27.27 -14.97 5.12
CA GLY A 162 -28.70 -14.84 5.40
C GLY A 162 -29.57 -15.12 4.16
N GLN A 163 -30.68 -15.83 4.33
CA GLN A 163 -31.75 -15.94 3.32
C GLN A 163 -32.57 -14.64 3.14
N GLY A 164 -32.35 -13.64 3.99
CA GLY A 164 -32.81 -12.29 3.67
C GLY A 164 -32.20 -11.93 2.33
N ALA A 165 -33.04 -11.64 1.33
CA ALA A 165 -32.56 -11.12 0.06
C ALA A 165 -31.52 -10.05 0.39
N VAL A 166 -30.24 -10.32 0.12
CA VAL A 166 -29.19 -9.30 0.15
C VAL A 166 -29.81 -8.20 -0.66
N ASP A 167 -30.16 -7.10 0.01
CA ASP A 167 -31.05 -6.09 -0.51
C ASP A 167 -30.65 -5.86 -1.96
N ARG A 168 -31.45 -6.37 -2.93
CA ARG A 168 -31.09 -6.31 -4.35
C ARG A 168 -31.08 -4.85 -4.82
N ALA A 169 -31.40 -3.91 -3.93
CA ALA A 169 -31.00 -2.51 -4.00
C ALA A 169 -29.47 -2.29 -4.01
N ALA A 170 -28.64 -3.31 -3.85
CA ALA A 170 -27.22 -3.27 -4.15
C ALA A 170 -27.05 -2.97 -5.65
N LYS A 171 -26.94 -1.69 -6.00
CA LYS A 171 -26.61 -1.22 -7.35
C LYS A 171 -25.36 -1.97 -7.82
N PRO A 172 -25.46 -3.01 -8.69
CA PRO A 172 -24.36 -3.93 -8.96
C PRO A 172 -23.19 -3.19 -9.60
N VAL A 173 -23.52 -2.21 -10.44
CA VAL A 173 -22.59 -1.24 -11.02
C VAL A 173 -21.87 -0.42 -9.94
N GLY A 174 -22.59 0.06 -8.92
CA GLY A 174 -22.01 0.80 -7.81
C GLY A 174 -21.06 -0.06 -6.95
N LEU A 175 -21.42 -1.33 -6.72
CA LEU A 175 -20.57 -2.27 -6.00
C LEU A 175 -19.30 -2.61 -6.80
N GLN A 176 -19.43 -2.86 -8.10
CA GLN A 176 -18.30 -3.11 -8.98
C GLN A 176 -17.38 -1.88 -9.04
N ALA A 177 -17.93 -0.66 -9.12
CA ALA A 177 -17.13 0.57 -9.07
C ALA A 177 -16.31 0.67 -7.77
N ARG A 178 -16.93 0.28 -6.64
CA ARG A 178 -16.25 0.24 -5.34
C ARG A 178 -15.12 -0.79 -5.30
N ARG A 179 -15.29 -1.96 -5.89
CA ARG A 179 -14.24 -3.00 -5.97
C ARG A 179 -13.08 -2.57 -6.87
N CYS A 180 -13.38 -1.86 -7.95
CA CYS A 180 -12.37 -1.34 -8.87
C CYS A 180 -11.65 -0.11 -8.31
N ALA A 181 -12.19 0.59 -7.31
CA ALA A 181 -11.51 1.71 -6.65
C ALA A 181 -10.34 1.21 -5.79
N ARG A 182 -9.14 1.76 -5.97
CA ARG A 182 -7.97 1.41 -5.16
C ARG A 182 -8.16 1.88 -3.72
N GLY A 183 -7.82 1.03 -2.75
CA GLY A 183 -7.77 1.38 -1.33
C GLY A 183 -6.36 1.71 -0.85
N GLY A 184 -6.25 2.37 0.30
CA GLY A 184 -4.97 2.73 0.92
C GLY A 184 -4.39 4.08 0.46
N ASP A 185 -5.18 4.91 -0.22
CA ASP A 185 -4.76 6.22 -0.69
C ASP A 185 -4.75 7.27 0.45
N GLY A 186 -4.39 8.50 0.11
CA GLY A 186 -4.54 9.66 0.99
C GLY A 186 -5.98 9.83 1.50
N TRP A 187 -6.14 10.53 2.62
CA TRP A 187 -7.43 10.75 3.25
C TRP A 187 -8.40 11.50 2.33
N VAL A 188 -7.91 12.53 1.62
CA VAL A 188 -8.69 13.30 0.64
C VAL A 188 -9.08 12.44 -0.55
N SER A 189 -8.14 11.61 -1.04
CA SER A 189 -8.42 10.72 -2.16
C SER A 189 -9.54 9.73 -1.81
N GLU A 190 -9.39 8.97 -0.72
CA GLU A 190 -10.38 7.95 -0.32
C GLU A 190 -11.77 8.53 -0.05
N ARG A 191 -11.83 9.72 0.57
CA ARG A 191 -13.10 10.31 1.02
C ARG A 191 -13.78 11.17 -0.03
N THR A 192 -13.03 11.81 -0.93
CA THR A 192 -13.56 12.77 -1.91
C THR A 192 -13.33 12.30 -3.34
N VAL A 193 -12.07 12.19 -3.78
CA VAL A 193 -11.73 11.88 -5.18
C VAL A 193 -12.31 10.52 -5.59
N ARG A 194 -12.18 9.50 -4.74
CA ARG A 194 -12.73 8.16 -4.98
C ARG A 194 -14.25 8.13 -5.01
N ARG A 195 -14.96 9.08 -4.36
CA ARG A 195 -16.43 9.18 -4.53
C ARG A 195 -16.78 9.69 -5.92
N MET A 196 -16.03 10.67 -6.42
CA MET A 196 -16.22 11.23 -7.75
C MET A 196 -15.84 10.22 -8.84
N SER A 197 -14.67 9.58 -8.75
CA SER A 197 -14.22 8.59 -9.74
C SER A 197 -15.20 7.42 -9.87
N ARG A 198 -15.69 6.88 -8.75
CA ARG A 198 -16.69 5.79 -8.76
C ARG A 198 -18.01 6.15 -9.45
N ALA A 199 -18.37 7.43 -9.52
CA ALA A 199 -19.54 7.88 -10.27
C ALA A 199 -19.25 7.98 -11.77
N VAL A 200 -18.01 8.34 -12.14
CA VAL A 200 -17.58 8.52 -13.53
C VAL A 200 -17.20 7.20 -14.21
N THR A 201 -16.56 6.27 -13.48
CA THR A 201 -16.07 4.99 -13.99
C THR A 201 -17.13 4.19 -14.76
N PRO A 202 -18.36 3.98 -14.24
CA PRO A 202 -19.41 3.28 -14.99
C PRO A 202 -19.78 3.94 -16.33
N VAL A 203 -19.76 5.28 -16.38
CA VAL A 203 -20.06 6.04 -17.60
C VAL A 203 -18.95 5.84 -18.63
N ALA A 204 -17.68 5.93 -18.19
CA ALA A 204 -16.53 5.67 -19.07
C ALA A 204 -16.51 4.24 -19.62
N VAL A 205 -16.83 3.24 -18.78
CA VAL A 205 -16.98 1.84 -19.22
C VAL A 205 -18.13 1.70 -20.22
N ARG A 206 -19.28 2.33 -19.96
CA ARG A 206 -20.46 2.29 -20.85
C ARG A 206 -20.18 2.91 -22.22
N TRP A 207 -19.36 3.95 -22.27
CA TRP A 207 -18.90 4.56 -23.52
C TRP A 207 -17.77 3.81 -24.21
N GLY A 208 -17.29 2.70 -23.63
CA GLY A 208 -16.25 1.88 -24.23
C GLY A 208 -14.86 2.53 -24.25
N LEU A 209 -14.63 3.56 -23.41
CA LEU A 209 -13.34 4.26 -23.37
C LEU A 209 -12.22 3.32 -22.91
N ALA A 210 -11.11 3.29 -23.64
CA ALA A 210 -9.92 2.55 -23.23
C ALA A 210 -9.21 3.26 -22.07
N PRO A 211 -8.60 2.53 -21.12
CA PRO A 211 -7.86 3.12 -19.99
C PRO A 211 -6.84 4.18 -20.42
N ASN A 212 -5.99 3.87 -21.41
CA ASN A 212 -4.97 4.78 -21.91
C ASN A 212 -5.55 6.06 -22.55
N THR A 213 -6.77 5.98 -23.13
CA THR A 213 -7.48 7.16 -23.65
C THR A 213 -7.88 8.07 -22.49
N ILE A 214 -8.35 7.51 -21.38
CA ILE A 214 -8.72 8.27 -20.18
C ILE A 214 -7.48 8.92 -19.55
N THR A 215 -6.36 8.18 -19.48
CA THR A 215 -5.06 8.74 -19.04
C THR A 215 -4.63 9.91 -19.94
N LEU A 216 -4.76 9.78 -21.26
CA LEU A 216 -4.43 10.88 -22.19
C LEU A 216 -5.34 12.11 -21.95
N ILE A 217 -6.65 11.91 -21.76
CA ILE A 217 -7.57 13.01 -21.44
C ILE A 217 -7.18 13.66 -20.09
N SER A 218 -6.79 12.87 -19.10
CA SER A 218 -6.28 13.36 -17.81
C SER A 218 -5.05 14.25 -17.99
N LEU A 219 -4.09 13.83 -18.83
CA LEU A 219 -2.88 14.58 -19.14
C LEU A 219 -3.17 15.88 -19.91
N LEU A 220 -4.06 15.84 -20.90
CA LEU A 220 -4.49 17.03 -21.64
C LEU A 220 -5.21 18.03 -20.74
N THR A 221 -6.03 17.54 -19.81
CA THR A 221 -6.68 18.37 -18.78
C THR A 221 -5.64 19.02 -17.87
N GLY A 222 -4.59 18.27 -17.49
CA GLY A 222 -3.44 18.81 -16.75
C GLY A 222 -2.69 19.88 -17.54
N ALA A 223 -2.46 19.69 -18.84
CA ALA A 223 -1.84 20.68 -19.71
C ALA A 223 -2.70 21.96 -19.85
N ALA A 224 -4.02 21.82 -19.92
CA ALA A 224 -4.93 22.96 -19.88
C ALA A 224 -4.83 23.72 -18.54
N ALA A 225 -4.70 23.01 -17.41
CA ALA A 225 -4.49 23.63 -16.10
C ALA A 225 -3.18 24.45 -16.07
N VAL A 226 -2.10 23.92 -16.65
CA VAL A 226 -0.82 24.62 -16.81
C VAL A 226 -1.00 25.90 -17.64
N ALA A 227 -1.70 25.82 -18.78
CA ALA A 227 -1.97 26.97 -19.63
C ALA A 227 -2.74 28.07 -18.90
N THR A 228 -3.75 27.71 -18.09
CA THR A 228 -4.51 28.68 -17.30
C THR A 228 -3.69 29.28 -16.15
N ALA A 229 -2.76 28.51 -15.57
CA ALA A 229 -1.87 28.98 -14.51
C ALA A 229 -0.88 30.04 -15.02
N LEU A 230 -0.39 29.88 -16.26
CA LEU A 230 0.51 30.82 -16.92
C LEU A 230 -0.08 32.23 -17.08
N THR A 231 -1.40 32.38 -17.06
CA THR A 231 -2.06 33.70 -17.18
C THR A 231 -1.77 34.62 -15.99
N GLY A 232 -1.38 34.06 -14.83
CA GLY A 232 -1.11 34.83 -13.61
C GLY A 232 -2.33 35.50 -12.96
N SER A 233 -3.52 35.36 -13.56
CA SER A 233 -4.76 36.00 -13.10
C SER A 233 -5.49 35.16 -12.06
N ARG A 234 -6.28 35.80 -11.19
CA ARG A 234 -7.10 35.10 -10.19
C ARG A 234 -8.06 34.08 -10.82
N TRP A 235 -8.67 34.43 -11.95
CA TRP A 235 -9.58 33.55 -12.68
C TRP A 235 -8.84 32.42 -13.41
N GLY A 236 -7.65 32.68 -13.94
CA GLY A 236 -6.77 31.63 -14.46
C GLY A 236 -6.35 30.63 -13.39
N TYR A 237 -6.05 31.11 -12.18
CA TYR A 237 -5.78 30.23 -11.03
C TYR A 237 -7.02 29.44 -10.58
N LEU A 238 -8.22 30.01 -10.67
CA LEU A 238 -9.45 29.26 -10.39
C LEU A 238 -9.68 28.17 -11.43
N ALA A 239 -9.50 28.48 -12.72
CA ALA A 239 -9.57 27.48 -13.79
C ALA A 239 -8.53 26.37 -13.59
N THR A 240 -7.29 26.74 -13.22
CA THR A 240 -6.23 25.79 -12.86
C THR A 240 -6.67 24.85 -11.74
N ALA A 241 -7.25 25.40 -10.66
CA ALA A 241 -7.74 24.63 -9.53
C ALA A 241 -8.81 23.60 -9.95
N VAL A 242 -9.80 24.02 -10.74
CA VAL A 242 -10.89 23.15 -11.22
C VAL A 242 -10.34 22.04 -12.14
N LEU A 243 -9.54 22.42 -13.14
CA LEU A 243 -8.96 21.48 -14.11
C LEU A 243 -8.02 20.47 -13.44
N MET A 244 -7.26 20.91 -12.43
CA MET A 244 -6.40 20.04 -11.65
C MET A 244 -7.20 18.98 -10.88
N ILE A 245 -8.33 19.35 -10.25
CA ILE A 245 -9.20 18.37 -9.57
C ILE A 245 -9.85 17.41 -10.58
N ILE A 246 -10.30 17.90 -11.75
CA ILE A 246 -10.85 17.06 -12.81
C ILE A 246 -9.80 16.05 -13.30
N SER A 247 -8.58 16.51 -13.57
CA SER A 247 -7.45 15.65 -13.97
C SER A 247 -7.19 14.56 -12.92
N LEU A 248 -7.15 14.91 -11.63
CA LEU A 248 -6.97 13.94 -10.54
C LEU A 248 -8.08 12.88 -10.46
N VAL A 249 -9.33 13.26 -10.75
CA VAL A 249 -10.44 12.31 -10.81
C VAL A 249 -10.28 11.37 -12.01
N LEU A 250 -9.93 11.89 -13.19
CA LEU A 250 -9.72 11.09 -14.40
C LEU A 250 -8.56 10.08 -14.24
N ASP A 251 -7.50 10.49 -13.55
CA ASP A 251 -6.35 9.66 -13.17
C ASP A 251 -6.70 8.54 -12.18
N CYS A 252 -7.82 8.67 -11.47
CA CYS A 252 -8.36 7.56 -10.69
C CYS A 252 -9.22 6.63 -11.56
N VAL A 253 -9.93 7.20 -12.54
CA VAL A 253 -10.88 6.50 -13.41
C VAL A 253 -10.16 5.57 -14.37
N ASP A 254 -9.02 5.95 -14.95
CA ASP A 254 -8.29 5.07 -15.90
C ASP A 254 -7.92 3.71 -15.29
N GLY A 255 -7.37 3.69 -14.07
CA GLY A 255 -7.03 2.49 -13.33
C GLY A 255 -8.26 1.74 -12.85
N GLU A 256 -9.34 2.44 -12.51
CA GLU A 256 -10.64 1.82 -12.18
C GLU A 256 -11.25 1.12 -13.40
N VAL A 257 -11.21 1.74 -14.58
CA VAL A 257 -11.67 1.16 -15.85
C VAL A 257 -10.78 -0.01 -16.26
N ALA A 258 -9.46 0.09 -16.09
CA ALA A 258 -8.53 -1.02 -16.33
C ALA A 258 -8.88 -2.24 -15.45
N ARG A 259 -9.18 -2.02 -14.16
CA ARG A 259 -9.60 -3.08 -13.23
C ARG A 259 -11.00 -3.61 -13.53
N TRP A 260 -11.91 -2.77 -14.00
CA TRP A 260 -13.27 -3.17 -14.36
C TRP A 260 -13.28 -4.03 -15.61
N THR A 261 -12.52 -3.63 -16.62
CA THR A 261 -12.50 -4.26 -17.95
C THR A 261 -11.42 -5.33 -18.10
N HIS A 262 -10.61 -5.54 -17.05
CA HIS A 262 -9.42 -6.41 -17.04
C HIS A 262 -8.40 -6.07 -18.14
N ARG A 263 -8.35 -4.80 -18.58
CA ARG A 263 -7.41 -4.29 -19.59
C ARG A 263 -6.23 -3.61 -18.93
N TYR A 264 -5.24 -4.40 -18.53
CA TYR A 264 -3.99 -3.90 -17.95
C TYR A 264 -2.92 -3.77 -19.02
N SER A 265 -2.05 -2.77 -18.92
CA SER A 265 -0.88 -2.63 -19.79
C SER A 265 0.29 -2.04 -19.03
N THR A 266 1.50 -2.46 -19.40
CA THR A 266 2.77 -1.89 -18.91
C THR A 266 2.90 -0.42 -19.30
N SER A 267 2.52 -0.08 -20.53
CA SER A 267 2.49 1.30 -21.03
C SER A 267 1.50 2.19 -20.27
N GLY A 268 0.33 1.68 -19.88
CA GLY A 268 -0.63 2.42 -19.06
C GLY A 268 -0.12 2.67 -17.64
N ALA A 269 0.48 1.65 -17.02
CA ALA A 269 1.11 1.80 -15.70
C ALA A 269 2.30 2.78 -15.72
N TRP A 270 3.05 2.83 -16.82
CA TRP A 270 4.09 3.82 -17.04
C TRP A 270 3.53 5.23 -17.15
N LEU A 271 2.51 5.42 -17.99
CA LEU A 271 1.92 6.73 -18.25
C LEU A 271 1.28 7.34 -17.00
N ASP A 272 0.61 6.53 -16.19
CA ASP A 272 0.08 6.87 -14.86
C ASP A 272 1.22 7.36 -13.93
N ALA A 273 2.25 6.53 -13.77
CA ALA A 273 3.39 6.84 -12.90
C ALA A 273 4.17 8.11 -13.31
N VAL A 274 4.37 8.31 -14.62
CA VAL A 274 5.09 9.45 -15.19
C VAL A 274 4.23 10.71 -15.18
N GLY A 275 2.97 10.58 -15.59
CA GLY A 275 2.04 11.68 -15.77
C GLY A 275 1.82 12.49 -14.50
N ASP A 276 1.70 11.81 -13.37
CA ASP A 276 1.46 12.45 -12.08
C ASP A 276 2.56 13.41 -11.62
N ARG A 277 3.81 13.09 -11.92
CA ARG A 277 4.95 13.97 -11.58
C ARG A 277 5.07 15.13 -12.57
N VAL A 278 4.83 14.85 -13.84
CA VAL A 278 4.84 15.89 -14.90
C VAL A 278 3.76 16.93 -14.63
N LYS A 279 2.51 16.51 -14.40
CA LYS A 279 1.39 17.43 -14.09
C LYS A 279 1.72 18.34 -12.91
N GLU A 280 2.19 17.78 -11.79
CA GLU A 280 2.51 18.54 -10.57
C GLU A 280 3.62 19.57 -10.81
N TYR A 281 4.75 19.16 -11.39
CA TYR A 281 5.90 20.06 -11.59
C TYR A 281 5.65 21.10 -12.68
N SER A 282 4.89 20.77 -13.72
CA SER A 282 4.50 21.75 -14.75
C SER A 282 3.58 22.85 -14.19
N ILE A 283 2.66 22.53 -13.28
CA ILE A 283 1.82 23.55 -12.63
C ILE A 283 2.67 24.46 -11.74
N TRP A 284 3.60 23.90 -10.96
CA TRP A 284 4.47 24.70 -10.09
C TRP A 284 5.37 25.63 -10.90
N PHE A 285 5.92 25.13 -12.01
CA PHE A 285 6.66 25.93 -12.96
C PHE A 285 5.82 27.06 -13.56
N ALA A 286 4.60 26.76 -14.02
CA ALA A 286 3.73 27.75 -14.63
C ALA A 286 3.37 28.89 -13.66
N VAL A 287 3.11 28.58 -12.40
CA VAL A 287 2.89 29.62 -11.37
C VAL A 287 4.17 30.41 -11.11
N ALA A 288 5.33 29.75 -11.03
CA ALA A 288 6.62 30.44 -10.87
C ALA A 288 6.89 31.43 -12.02
N TRP A 289 6.64 30.97 -13.25
CA TRP A 289 6.78 31.75 -14.46
C TRP A 289 5.82 32.95 -14.48
N ALA A 290 4.54 32.72 -14.17
CA ALA A 290 3.53 33.77 -14.14
C ALA A 290 3.80 34.85 -13.08
N VAL A 291 4.37 34.47 -11.93
CA VAL A 291 4.79 35.43 -10.90
C VAL A 291 6.03 36.21 -11.32
N GLY A 292 6.98 35.59 -12.04
CA GLY A 292 8.15 36.27 -12.62
C GLY A 292 9.16 36.81 -11.61
N GLN A 293 9.03 36.50 -10.31
CA GLN A 293 9.92 36.98 -9.26
C GLN A 293 10.97 35.92 -8.88
N GLN A 294 12.22 36.35 -8.72
CA GLN A 294 13.35 35.47 -8.37
C GLN A 294 13.15 34.83 -7.00
N GLN A 295 12.69 35.59 -6.00
CA GLN A 295 12.45 35.11 -4.64
C GLN A 295 11.36 34.03 -4.64
N PHE A 296 10.31 34.20 -5.47
CA PHE A 296 9.26 33.20 -5.60
C PHE A 296 9.74 31.94 -6.31
N SER A 297 10.56 32.09 -7.35
CA SER A 297 11.21 30.96 -8.04
C SER A 297 12.08 30.16 -7.07
N MET A 298 12.82 30.83 -6.18
CA MET A 298 13.60 30.17 -5.13
C MET A 298 12.72 29.40 -4.14
N LEU A 299 11.57 29.96 -3.74
CA LEU A 299 10.57 29.26 -2.91
C LEU A 299 10.05 27.99 -3.61
N ILE A 300 9.78 28.05 -4.90
CA ILE A 300 9.33 26.91 -5.70
C ILE A 300 10.42 25.83 -5.79
N LEU A 301 11.68 26.21 -6.02
CA LEU A 301 12.82 25.28 -6.04
C LEU A 301 13.03 24.62 -4.67
N ALA A 302 12.93 25.40 -3.58
CA ALA A 302 13.01 24.87 -2.21
C ALA A 302 11.86 23.89 -1.92
N THR A 303 10.65 24.20 -2.39
CA THR A 303 9.47 23.32 -2.24
C THR A 303 9.63 22.04 -3.06
N LEU A 304 10.14 22.13 -4.29
CA LEU A 304 10.48 20.98 -5.14
C LEU A 304 11.51 20.07 -4.46
N LEU A 305 12.59 20.65 -3.94
CA LEU A 305 13.63 19.93 -3.22
C LEU A 305 13.08 19.22 -1.98
N LEU A 306 12.28 19.93 -1.19
CA LEU A 306 11.66 19.43 0.04
C LEU A 306 10.76 18.24 -0.24
N TYR A 307 9.82 18.37 -1.18
CA TYR A 307 8.92 17.27 -1.51
C TYR A 307 9.66 16.12 -2.19
N THR A 308 10.64 16.39 -3.05
CA THR A 308 11.48 15.33 -3.62
C THR A 308 12.14 14.55 -2.50
N THR A 309 12.91 15.22 -1.63
CA THR A 309 13.56 14.61 -0.44
C THR A 309 12.59 13.75 0.37
N LYS A 310 11.41 14.29 0.67
CA LYS A 310 10.36 13.58 1.40
C LYS A 310 9.90 12.31 0.66
N HIS A 311 9.65 12.36 -0.63
CA HIS A 311 9.20 11.17 -1.39
C HIS A 311 10.29 10.09 -1.43
N PHE A 312 11.57 10.46 -1.56
CA PHE A 312 12.68 9.50 -1.48
C PHE A 312 12.76 8.84 -0.11
N LEU A 313 12.52 9.62 0.95
CA LEU A 313 12.47 9.14 2.31
C LEU A 313 11.29 8.16 2.53
N ASP A 314 10.11 8.49 1.97
CA ASP A 314 8.93 7.64 1.98
C ASP A 314 9.14 6.33 1.22
N TYR A 315 9.80 6.39 0.07
CA TYR A 315 10.07 5.21 -0.72
C TYR A 315 11.10 4.29 -0.06
N GLY A 316 12.24 4.85 0.41
CA GLY A 316 13.25 4.09 1.12
C GLY A 316 12.68 3.39 2.37
N TRP A 317 11.73 4.04 3.06
CA TRP A 317 10.98 3.42 4.14
C TRP A 317 10.03 2.30 3.67
N SER A 318 9.28 2.54 2.59
CA SER A 318 8.34 1.56 2.03
C SER A 318 9.01 0.29 1.53
N LEU A 319 10.27 0.41 1.12
CA LEU A 319 11.11 -0.71 0.76
C LEU A 319 11.41 -1.58 2.01
N ARG A 320 11.83 -0.94 3.10
CA ARG A 320 12.12 -1.61 4.39
C ARG A 320 10.88 -2.26 5.03
N PHE A 321 9.76 -1.57 5.02
CA PHE A 321 8.49 -2.05 5.57
C PHE A 321 7.43 -1.95 4.48
N PRO A 322 7.34 -2.98 3.60
CA PRO A 322 6.38 -2.97 2.53
C PRO A 322 4.96 -2.80 3.10
N PRO A 323 4.09 -2.05 2.41
CA PRO A 323 2.70 -1.95 2.81
C PRO A 323 2.14 -3.37 2.93
N TRP A 324 1.43 -3.61 4.03
CA TRP A 324 0.84 -4.91 4.34
C TRP A 324 0.04 -5.41 3.13
N ARG A 325 0.42 -6.59 2.63
CA ARG A 325 -0.36 -7.34 1.64
C ARG A 325 -1.00 -8.50 2.38
N PRO A 326 -2.28 -8.83 2.13
CA PRO A 326 -2.82 -10.08 2.61
C PRO A 326 -1.94 -11.20 2.04
N SER A 327 -1.24 -11.91 2.92
CA SER A 327 -0.65 -13.19 2.53
C SER A 327 -1.80 -14.10 2.14
N ALA A 328 -1.67 -14.82 1.02
CA ALA A 328 -2.59 -15.90 0.72
C ALA A 328 -2.47 -16.91 1.88
N VAL A 329 -3.43 -16.88 2.80
CA VAL A 329 -3.57 -17.91 3.81
C VAL A 329 -4.15 -19.10 3.05
N ALA A 330 -3.40 -20.21 2.98
CA ALA A 330 -3.96 -21.44 2.48
C ALA A 330 -5.20 -21.75 3.32
N ILE A 331 -6.33 -21.99 2.66
CA ILE A 331 -7.61 -22.29 3.34
C ILE A 331 -7.45 -23.47 4.31
N SER A 332 -6.44 -24.32 4.08
CA SER A 332 -6.13 -25.55 4.83
C SER A 332 -5.02 -25.44 5.90
N ALA A 333 -4.56 -24.24 6.30
CA ALA A 333 -3.52 -24.13 7.32
C ALA A 333 -4.10 -24.35 8.74
N GLU A 334 -3.56 -25.31 9.50
CA GLU A 334 -3.93 -25.49 10.91
C GLU A 334 -3.76 -24.16 11.69
N PRO A 335 -4.74 -23.74 12.50
CA PRO A 335 -4.62 -22.53 13.31
C PRO A 335 -3.47 -22.66 14.32
N ASP A 336 -2.44 -21.83 14.21
CA ASP A 336 -1.37 -21.74 15.21
C ASP A 336 -1.94 -21.12 16.50
N PRO A 337 -1.96 -21.84 17.64
CA PRO A 337 -2.57 -21.38 18.89
C PRO A 337 -1.89 -20.14 19.49
N TRP A 338 -0.69 -19.79 19.03
CA TRP A 338 0.07 -18.62 19.51
C TRP A 338 0.03 -17.43 18.54
N HIS A 339 -0.52 -17.61 17.34
CA HIS A 339 -0.64 -16.55 16.33
C HIS A 339 -2.13 -16.23 16.04
N ARG A 340 -2.58 -15.01 16.37
CA ARG A 340 -3.86 -14.41 15.91
C ARG A 340 -3.90 -14.16 14.38
N ALA A 341 -3.28 -15.03 13.56
CA ALA A 341 -3.17 -14.85 12.12
C ALA A 341 -4.48 -15.16 11.37
N GLY A 342 -5.48 -15.75 12.03
CA GLY A 342 -6.80 -16.03 11.44
C GLY A 342 -7.71 -14.81 11.28
N ALA A 343 -7.49 -13.74 12.05
CA ALA A 343 -8.13 -12.47 11.75
C ALA A 343 -7.41 -11.86 10.54
N VAL A 344 -7.86 -12.19 9.32
CA VAL A 344 -7.47 -11.47 8.10
C VAL A 344 -7.72 -9.99 8.41
N PRO A 345 -6.66 -9.18 8.62
CA PRO A 345 -6.84 -7.75 8.83
C PRO A 345 -7.67 -7.23 7.65
N PRO A 346 -8.60 -6.28 7.87
CA PRO A 346 -9.38 -5.74 6.77
C PRO A 346 -8.42 -5.34 5.64
N ALA A 347 -8.74 -5.78 4.41
CA ALA A 347 -7.90 -5.62 3.22
C ALA A 347 -7.44 -4.16 3.01
N VAL A 348 -8.16 -3.21 3.61
CA VAL A 348 -7.83 -1.80 3.68
C VAL A 348 -7.97 -1.34 5.13
N ARG A 349 -6.87 -0.90 5.77
CA ARG A 349 -6.96 -0.19 7.06
C ARG A 349 -7.86 1.05 6.87
N PRO A 350 -8.77 1.37 7.80
CA PRO A 350 -9.63 2.54 7.67
C PRO A 350 -8.79 3.82 7.46
N PRO A 351 -9.30 4.81 6.69
CA PRO A 351 -8.64 6.09 6.52
C PRO A 351 -8.36 6.73 7.88
N SER A 352 -7.08 6.86 8.23
CA SER A 352 -6.66 7.59 9.42
C SER A 352 -6.38 9.03 9.02
N TRP A 353 -6.90 10.00 9.78
CA TRP A 353 -6.53 11.42 9.62
C TRP A 353 -5.01 11.64 9.70
N ARG A 354 -4.28 10.74 10.38
CA ARG A 354 -2.80 10.76 10.43
C ARG A 354 -2.15 10.65 9.06
N ARG A 355 -2.85 10.12 8.03
CA ARG A 355 -2.35 10.09 6.65
C ARG A 355 -2.21 11.50 6.04
N ILE A 356 -2.98 12.48 6.52
CA ILE A 356 -2.86 13.89 6.11
C ILE A 356 -1.48 14.45 6.44
N LEU A 357 -0.90 14.04 7.59
CA LEU A 357 0.45 14.44 7.98
C LEU A 357 1.51 13.95 6.98
N GLY A 358 1.19 12.92 6.18
CA GLY A 358 2.03 12.44 5.09
C GLY A 358 2.04 13.34 3.87
N MET A 359 1.21 14.40 3.81
CA MET A 359 1.01 15.28 2.64
C MET A 359 1.02 14.52 1.30
N PRO A 360 0.12 13.54 1.09
CA PRO A 360 0.00 12.83 -0.19
C PRO A 360 -0.40 13.78 -1.33
N ILE A 361 -0.35 13.27 -2.57
CA ILE A 361 -0.59 14.05 -3.79
C ILE A 361 -1.95 14.77 -3.73
N ALA A 362 -3.04 14.06 -3.41
CA ALA A 362 -4.38 14.62 -3.38
C ALA A 362 -4.54 15.77 -2.35
N GLU A 363 -3.94 15.65 -1.17
CA GLU A 363 -3.95 16.68 -0.14
C GLU A 363 -3.23 17.95 -0.60
N ARG A 364 -2.09 17.81 -1.28
CA ARG A 364 -1.33 18.94 -1.85
C ARG A 364 -2.11 19.61 -2.97
N TRP A 365 -2.73 18.81 -3.85
CA TRP A 365 -3.54 19.31 -4.94
C TRP A 365 -4.75 20.06 -4.40
N LEU A 366 -5.42 19.54 -3.38
CA LEU A 366 -6.51 20.25 -2.72
C LEU A 366 -6.05 21.57 -2.09
N LEU A 367 -4.90 21.58 -1.41
CA LEU A 367 -4.32 22.79 -0.83
C LEU A 367 -4.07 23.85 -1.91
N VAL A 368 -3.43 23.47 -3.02
CA VAL A 368 -3.17 24.38 -4.14
C VAL A 368 -4.47 24.84 -4.80
N ALA A 369 -5.42 23.93 -5.03
CA ALA A 369 -6.71 24.25 -5.64
C ALA A 369 -7.52 25.28 -4.83
N VAL A 370 -7.44 25.21 -3.51
CA VAL A 370 -8.15 26.15 -2.63
C VAL A 370 -7.38 27.45 -2.47
N LEU A 371 -6.10 27.39 -2.10
CA LEU A 371 -5.34 28.58 -1.74
C LEU A 371 -4.94 29.44 -2.94
N LEU A 372 -4.61 28.83 -4.09
CA LEU A 372 -4.10 29.56 -5.24
C LEU A 372 -5.07 30.63 -5.76
N PRO A 373 -6.38 30.34 -5.97
CA PRO A 373 -7.34 31.37 -6.40
C PRO A 373 -7.86 32.27 -5.27
N THR A 374 -7.72 31.88 -3.99
CA THR A 374 -8.30 32.62 -2.86
C THR A 374 -7.31 33.57 -2.19
N THR A 375 -6.06 33.13 -2.02
CA THR A 375 -5.00 33.85 -1.30
C THR A 375 -3.82 34.21 -2.19
N GLY A 376 -3.67 33.54 -3.34
CA GLY A 376 -2.62 33.80 -4.31
C GLY A 376 -1.36 32.93 -4.14
N PRO A 377 -0.36 33.09 -5.04
CA PRO A 377 0.77 32.18 -5.16
C PRO A 377 1.66 32.10 -3.90
N TRP A 378 2.02 33.24 -3.31
CA TRP A 378 2.93 33.31 -2.17
C TRP A 378 2.43 32.54 -0.95
N VAL A 379 1.18 32.78 -0.55
CA VAL A 379 0.56 32.10 0.59
C VAL A 379 0.41 30.61 0.29
N THR A 380 0.02 30.24 -0.93
CA THR A 380 -0.16 28.85 -1.36
C THR A 380 1.13 28.05 -1.23
N PHE A 381 2.23 28.54 -1.82
CA PHE A 381 3.50 27.83 -1.82
C PHE A 381 4.25 27.97 -0.50
N GLY A 382 4.06 29.07 0.24
CA GLY A 382 4.53 29.18 1.62
C GLY A 382 3.89 28.15 2.54
N ALA A 383 2.57 27.97 2.45
CA ALA A 383 1.85 26.93 3.19
C ALA A 383 2.28 25.53 2.76
N LEU A 384 2.46 25.29 1.45
CA LEU A 384 2.92 24.01 0.91
C LEU A 384 4.34 23.69 1.41
N ALA A 385 5.25 24.65 1.42
CA ALA A 385 6.60 24.49 1.97
C ALA A 385 6.59 24.19 3.48
N LEU A 386 5.81 24.96 4.27
CA LEU A 386 5.69 24.76 5.71
C LEU A 386 5.14 23.38 6.05
N LEU A 387 4.02 22.99 5.43
CA LEU A 387 3.39 21.69 5.65
C LEU A 387 4.26 20.54 5.15
N GLY A 388 4.98 20.73 4.05
CA GLY A 388 6.00 19.78 3.59
C GLY A 388 7.13 19.59 4.61
N ALA A 389 7.59 20.66 5.25
CA ALA A 389 8.67 20.61 6.23
C ALA A 389 8.21 19.90 7.51
N LEU A 390 7.00 20.23 7.99
CA LEU A 390 6.37 19.52 9.11
C LEU A 390 6.17 18.03 8.79
N SER A 391 5.73 17.72 7.57
CA SER A 391 5.56 16.34 7.11
C SER A 391 6.89 15.56 7.06
N LEU A 392 7.95 16.19 6.57
CA LEU A 392 9.29 15.60 6.55
C LEU A 392 9.78 15.34 7.98
N ALA A 393 9.68 16.34 8.87
CA ALA A 393 10.08 16.22 10.26
C ALA A 393 9.30 15.10 10.97
N TYR A 394 7.97 15.05 10.81
CA TYR A 394 7.12 13.99 11.34
C TYR A 394 7.58 12.61 10.86
N THR A 395 7.88 12.48 9.56
CA THR A 395 8.32 11.23 8.93
C THR A 395 9.65 10.76 9.51
N VAL A 396 10.63 11.65 9.62
CA VAL A 396 11.95 11.35 10.18
C VAL A 396 11.84 10.96 11.66
N LEU A 397 11.20 11.79 12.48
CA LEU A 397 11.08 11.59 13.92
C LEU A 397 10.35 10.29 14.27
N THR A 398 9.27 9.98 13.56
CA THR A 398 8.53 8.75 13.82
C THR A 398 9.31 7.52 13.38
N ARG A 399 9.93 7.52 12.20
CA ARG A 399 10.54 6.33 11.58
C ARG A 399 11.95 6.00 12.07
N ILE A 400 12.74 7.00 12.48
CA ILE A 400 14.04 6.75 13.12
C ILE A 400 13.85 5.87 14.35
N ARG A 401 12.78 6.11 15.13
CA ARG A 401 12.47 5.31 16.32
C ARG A 401 12.30 3.83 16.03
N TRP A 402 11.88 3.44 14.82
CA TRP A 402 11.66 2.05 14.42
C TRP A 402 12.85 1.47 13.62
N SER A 403 13.94 2.21 13.51
CA SER A 403 15.10 1.86 12.68
C SER A 403 16.20 1.14 13.45
N HIS A 404 15.87 0.03 14.11
CA HIS A 404 16.80 -0.69 14.99
C HIS A 404 17.71 -1.68 14.28
N ARG A 405 17.24 -2.30 13.18
CA ARG A 405 17.99 -3.33 12.44
C ARG A 405 18.75 -2.74 11.25
N ALA A 406 19.86 -3.37 10.87
CA ALA A 406 20.56 -3.09 9.62
C ALA A 406 19.69 -3.48 8.40
N ILE A 407 20.06 -2.97 7.23
CA ILE A 407 19.36 -3.23 5.98
C ILE A 407 19.97 -4.49 5.34
N ASP A 408 19.12 -5.40 4.89
CA ASP A 408 19.54 -6.63 4.21
C ASP A 408 20.14 -6.35 2.82
N GLU A 409 20.80 -7.36 2.24
CA GLU A 409 21.52 -7.19 0.97
C GLU A 409 20.60 -6.94 -0.23
N HIS A 410 19.48 -7.65 -0.31
CA HIS A 410 18.51 -7.49 -1.40
C HIS A 410 17.92 -6.07 -1.44
N MET A 411 17.70 -5.50 -0.26
CA MET A 411 17.26 -4.12 -0.09
C MET A 411 18.37 -3.12 -0.46
N ALA A 412 19.61 -3.43 -0.09
CA ALA A 412 20.75 -2.55 -0.33
C ALA A 412 20.95 -2.29 -1.82
N ASP A 413 20.78 -3.30 -2.68
CA ASP A 413 20.90 -3.15 -4.14
C ASP A 413 19.83 -2.22 -4.72
N ARG A 414 18.58 -2.37 -4.25
CA ARG A 414 17.47 -1.49 -4.66
C ARG A 414 17.69 -0.06 -4.20
N LEU A 415 18.10 0.14 -2.94
CA LEU A 415 18.43 1.44 -2.40
C LEU A 415 19.62 2.09 -3.10
N GLN A 416 20.62 1.29 -3.49
CA GLN A 416 21.76 1.76 -4.28
C GLN A 416 21.31 2.26 -5.65
N ALA A 417 20.44 1.52 -6.35
CA ALA A 417 19.92 1.95 -7.65
C ALA A 417 19.17 3.29 -7.59
N ILE A 418 18.43 3.52 -6.51
CA ILE A 418 17.71 4.80 -6.29
C ILE A 418 18.68 5.90 -5.86
N THR A 419 19.74 5.55 -5.14
CA THR A 419 20.82 6.47 -4.78
C THR A 419 21.62 6.89 -6.01
N ASP A 420 21.60 6.13 -7.11
CA ASP A 420 22.25 6.48 -8.38
C ASP A 420 23.72 6.95 -8.21
N PRO A 421 24.58 6.16 -7.53
CA PRO A 421 25.99 6.53 -7.37
C PRO A 421 26.66 6.49 -8.75
N GLY A 422 27.42 7.52 -9.08
CA GLY A 422 28.16 7.56 -10.34
C GLY A 422 29.50 6.81 -10.28
N PRO A 423 30.27 6.88 -11.38
CA PRO A 423 31.54 6.17 -11.50
C PRO A 423 32.61 6.62 -10.49
N LEU A 424 32.65 7.90 -10.13
CA LEU A 424 33.67 8.45 -9.24
C LEU A 424 33.46 7.96 -7.81
N LEU A 425 32.22 7.99 -7.34
CA LEU A 425 31.86 7.48 -6.03
C LEU A 425 32.09 5.98 -5.92
N LEU A 426 31.75 5.23 -6.98
CA LEU A 426 31.95 3.78 -7.04
C LEU A 426 33.43 3.37 -7.18
N ALA A 427 34.33 4.27 -7.57
CA ALA A 427 35.77 4.00 -7.61
C ALA A 427 36.44 4.13 -6.24
N LEU A 428 35.93 5.00 -5.36
CA LEU A 428 36.55 5.30 -4.06
C LEU A 428 36.37 4.19 -3.00
N ARG A 429 35.40 3.27 -3.17
CA ARG A 429 34.94 2.18 -2.27
C ARG A 429 35.70 2.01 -0.93
N PRO A 430 35.48 2.88 0.08
CA PRO A 430 36.19 2.75 1.34
C PRO A 430 35.68 1.53 2.14
N ALA A 431 36.61 0.84 2.84
CA ALA A 431 36.40 -0.47 3.45
C ALA A 431 35.49 -0.47 4.70
N ARG A 432 35.34 0.68 5.38
CA ARG A 432 34.46 0.85 6.55
C ARG A 432 34.01 2.31 6.63
N TYR A 433 32.71 2.54 6.78
CA TYR A 433 32.05 3.41 7.77
C TYR A 433 30.57 3.54 7.41
N GLY A 434 29.74 3.78 8.42
CA GLY A 434 28.34 4.12 8.26
C GLY A 434 28.08 5.53 8.79
N TRP A 435 27.28 6.27 8.03
CA TRP A 435 26.36 7.34 8.47
C TRP A 435 26.67 8.82 8.17
N ALA A 436 25.57 9.57 8.21
CA ALA A 436 25.26 10.90 7.69
C ALA A 436 26.11 12.12 8.13
N PRO A 437 26.85 12.15 9.26
CA PRO A 437 27.61 13.34 9.62
C PRO A 437 28.64 13.72 8.56
N ALA A 438 29.34 12.74 7.98
CA ALA A 438 30.33 12.98 6.94
C ALA A 438 29.68 13.62 5.69
N THR A 439 28.52 13.11 5.27
CA THR A 439 27.77 13.69 4.14
C THR A 439 27.30 15.12 4.41
N ALA A 440 26.77 15.39 5.61
CA ALA A 440 26.33 16.73 5.98
C ALA A 440 27.49 17.72 6.06
N ILE A 441 28.62 17.31 6.67
CA ILE A 441 29.86 18.10 6.71
C ILE A 441 30.37 18.34 5.29
N GLY A 442 30.38 17.32 4.43
CA GLY A 442 30.79 17.45 3.04
C GLY A 442 29.94 18.47 2.28
N LEU A 443 28.62 18.44 2.45
CA LEU A 443 27.72 19.42 1.84
C LEU A 443 27.95 20.83 2.38
N ILE A 444 28.14 20.99 3.69
CA ILE A 444 28.44 22.30 4.30
C ILE A 444 29.75 22.87 3.76
N LEU A 445 30.80 22.05 3.67
CA LEU A 445 32.08 22.45 3.09
C LEU A 445 31.94 22.82 1.61
N PHE A 446 31.14 22.07 0.85
CA PHE A 446 30.85 22.41 -0.54
C PHE A 446 30.16 23.76 -0.67
N LEU A 447 29.13 24.01 0.13
CA LEU A 447 28.41 25.29 0.11
C LEU A 447 29.30 26.46 0.54
N ALA A 448 30.15 26.25 1.53
CA ALA A 448 31.16 27.23 1.93
C ALA A 448 32.12 27.52 0.77
N ALA A 449 32.57 26.48 0.05
CA ALA A 449 33.41 26.63 -1.14
C ALA A 449 32.69 27.37 -2.27
N VAL A 450 31.39 27.13 -2.49
CA VAL A 450 30.58 27.88 -3.47
C VAL A 450 30.53 29.37 -3.11
N GLY A 451 30.25 29.70 -1.85
CA GLY A 451 30.24 31.09 -1.39
C GLY A 451 31.61 31.77 -1.43
N ALA A 452 32.68 31.02 -1.17
CA ALA A 452 34.05 31.52 -1.16
C ALA A 452 34.73 31.51 -2.54
N ALA A 453 34.12 30.91 -3.55
CA ALA A 453 34.75 30.72 -4.85
C ALA A 453 35.08 32.06 -5.52
N ASP A 454 34.20 33.07 -5.45
CA ASP A 454 34.44 34.39 -6.06
C ASP A 454 34.98 34.29 -7.50
N GLY A 455 34.38 33.41 -8.32
CA GLY A 455 34.82 33.12 -9.69
C GLY A 455 36.03 32.18 -9.84
N ARG A 456 36.66 31.76 -8.74
CA ARG A 456 37.83 30.86 -8.72
C ARG A 456 37.39 29.40 -8.82
N GLY A 457 37.42 28.85 -10.03
CA GLY A 457 36.99 27.48 -10.29
C GLY A 457 37.73 26.39 -9.50
N TYR A 458 38.99 26.61 -9.13
CA TYR A 458 39.75 25.64 -8.33
C TYR A 458 39.19 25.50 -6.89
N VAL A 459 38.59 26.55 -6.32
CA VAL A 459 37.95 26.51 -4.98
C VAL A 459 36.70 25.63 -5.04
N LEU A 460 35.89 25.76 -6.10
CA LEU A 460 34.72 24.92 -6.35
C LEU A 460 35.10 23.44 -6.52
N LEU A 461 36.13 23.17 -7.32
CA LEU A 461 36.61 21.81 -7.56
C LEU A 461 37.19 21.16 -6.29
N LEU A 462 37.93 21.92 -5.48
CA LEU A 462 38.45 21.44 -4.20
C LEU A 462 37.29 21.15 -3.22
N GLY A 463 36.33 22.07 -3.09
CA GLY A 463 35.14 21.87 -2.27
C GLY A 463 34.34 20.64 -2.70
N PHE A 464 34.18 20.43 -4.01
CA PHE A 464 33.54 19.24 -4.57
C PHE A 464 34.30 17.97 -4.24
N ALA A 465 35.64 17.95 -4.42
CA ALA A 465 36.47 16.78 -4.12
C ALA A 465 36.39 16.40 -2.63
N LEU A 466 36.44 17.38 -1.72
CA LEU A 466 36.27 17.15 -0.28
C LEU A 466 34.88 16.61 0.06
N ALA A 467 33.83 17.20 -0.53
CA ALA A 467 32.46 16.75 -0.33
C ALA A 467 32.23 15.34 -0.85
N LEU A 468 32.78 15.01 -2.04
CA LEU A 468 32.73 13.68 -2.63
C LEU A 468 33.48 12.66 -1.78
N GLY A 469 34.68 13.00 -1.28
CA GLY A 469 35.45 12.13 -0.39
C GLY A 469 34.72 11.84 0.91
N LEU A 470 34.14 12.86 1.54
CA LEU A 470 33.34 12.71 2.76
C LEU A 470 32.04 11.94 2.50
N PHE A 471 31.40 12.15 1.35
CA PHE A 471 30.24 11.36 0.94
C PHE A 471 30.63 9.89 0.71
N ALA A 472 31.74 9.62 0.03
CA ALA A 472 32.25 8.27 -0.19
C ALA A 472 32.56 7.55 1.13
N LEU A 473 33.16 8.24 2.10
CA LEU A 473 33.39 7.71 3.45
C LEU A 473 32.08 7.37 4.17
N GLY A 474 31.06 8.24 4.06
CA GLY A 474 29.74 8.00 4.64
C GLY A 474 28.91 6.93 3.93
N TYR A 475 29.09 6.79 2.61
CA TYR A 475 28.39 5.84 1.75
C TYR A 475 28.99 4.43 1.86
N GLY A 476 30.31 4.30 2.00
CA GLY A 476 31.01 3.04 2.23
C GLY A 476 30.70 1.97 1.17
N ARG A 477 30.22 0.81 1.62
CA ARG A 477 29.75 -0.30 0.75
C ARG A 477 28.29 -0.16 0.32
N GLY A 478 27.67 1.01 0.48
CA GLY A 478 26.27 1.25 0.16
C GLY A 478 25.33 1.27 1.38
N PRO A 479 24.01 1.32 1.15
CA PRO A 479 23.00 1.67 2.16
C PRO A 479 22.65 0.52 3.13
N ARG A 480 23.66 -0.08 3.78
CA ARG A 480 23.51 -1.28 4.65
C ARG A 480 23.25 -0.96 6.14
N GLY A 481 23.50 0.27 6.59
CA GLY A 481 23.30 0.68 7.99
C GLY A 481 21.84 0.79 8.43
N ARG A 482 21.57 0.93 9.74
CA ARG A 482 20.18 0.97 10.27
C ARG A 482 19.32 2.15 9.75
N LEU A 483 19.93 3.21 9.22
CA LEU A 483 19.28 4.34 8.52
C LEU A 483 19.65 4.41 7.03
N GLY A 484 20.17 3.34 6.43
CA GLY A 484 20.50 3.34 4.99
C GLY A 484 19.29 3.57 4.09
N TRP A 485 18.07 3.42 4.62
CA TRP A 485 16.81 3.76 3.94
C TRP A 485 16.68 5.27 3.68
N MET A 486 17.43 6.11 4.42
CA MET A 486 17.50 7.56 4.21
C MET A 486 18.56 7.95 3.16
N THR A 487 19.48 7.04 2.81
CA THR A 487 20.59 7.33 1.90
C THR A 487 20.16 7.90 0.55
N PRO A 488 19.12 7.37 -0.13
CA PRO A 488 18.68 7.97 -1.38
C PRO A 488 18.20 9.41 -1.19
N ALA A 489 17.44 9.68 -0.13
CA ALA A 489 16.93 11.03 0.16
C ALA A 489 18.07 12.02 0.41
N VAL A 490 19.06 11.64 1.23
CA VAL A 490 20.24 12.47 1.50
C VAL A 490 21.03 12.76 0.22
N ALA A 491 21.27 11.74 -0.61
CA ALA A 491 21.97 11.91 -1.87
C ALA A 491 21.22 12.83 -2.84
N ARG A 492 19.89 12.68 -2.96
CA ARG A 492 19.06 13.56 -3.78
C ARG A 492 19.10 15.00 -3.28
N SER A 493 18.92 15.22 -1.97
CA SER A 493 18.96 16.57 -1.39
C SER A 493 20.32 17.23 -1.64
N ALA A 494 21.43 16.49 -1.43
CA ALA A 494 22.77 17.00 -1.67
C ALA A 494 22.99 17.38 -3.14
N GLU A 495 22.55 16.54 -4.10
CA GLU A 495 22.61 16.85 -5.52
C GLU A 495 21.85 18.15 -5.85
N MET A 496 20.59 18.23 -5.43
CA MET A 496 19.72 19.36 -5.76
C MET A 496 20.21 20.66 -5.10
N VAL A 497 20.65 20.61 -3.85
CA VAL A 497 21.26 21.76 -3.17
C VAL A 497 22.53 22.20 -3.89
N ALA A 498 23.41 21.27 -4.27
CA ALA A 498 24.65 21.59 -4.98
C ALA A 498 24.35 22.23 -6.34
N VAL A 499 23.44 21.64 -7.12
CA VAL A 499 23.02 22.17 -8.43
C VAL A 499 22.41 23.57 -8.29
N ILE A 500 21.53 23.81 -7.30
CA ILE A 500 21.00 25.15 -7.05
C ILE A 500 22.12 26.13 -6.71
N ALA A 501 23.02 25.76 -5.79
CA ALA A 501 24.11 26.64 -5.34
C ALA A 501 25.06 27.03 -6.48
N ILE A 502 25.34 26.10 -7.41
CA ILE A 502 26.18 26.35 -8.59
C ILE A 502 25.42 27.17 -9.64
N ALA A 503 24.18 26.77 -9.96
CA ALA A 503 23.45 27.29 -11.11
C ALA A 503 22.77 28.63 -10.82
N TRP A 504 22.25 28.83 -9.61
CA TRP A 504 21.47 30.02 -9.26
C TRP A 504 22.22 31.36 -9.44
N PRO A 505 23.50 31.49 -9.06
CA PRO A 505 24.24 32.75 -9.24
C PRO A 505 24.54 33.08 -10.71
N VAL A 506 24.64 32.07 -11.57
CA VAL A 506 25.07 32.22 -12.96
C VAL A 506 23.96 31.98 -13.98
N ALA A 507 22.78 31.52 -13.58
CA ALA A 507 21.66 31.32 -14.49
C ALA A 507 20.88 32.63 -14.63
N SER A 508 20.69 33.08 -15.88
CA SER A 508 19.91 34.28 -16.18
C SER A 508 18.44 34.16 -15.74
N HIS A 509 17.88 32.94 -15.75
CA HIS A 509 16.50 32.64 -15.40
C HIS A 509 16.38 31.37 -14.54
N GLY A 510 15.63 31.45 -13.43
CA GLY A 510 15.33 30.31 -12.56
C GLY A 510 14.62 29.15 -13.26
N ALA A 511 14.07 29.37 -14.46
CA ALA A 511 13.42 28.37 -15.28
C ALA A 511 14.33 27.21 -15.69
N ALA A 512 15.58 27.49 -16.09
CA ALA A 512 16.52 26.45 -16.49
C ALA A 512 16.96 25.58 -15.29
N VAL A 513 17.16 26.21 -14.14
CA VAL A 513 17.46 25.51 -12.87
C VAL A 513 16.27 24.65 -12.46
N PHE A 514 15.05 25.16 -12.55
CA PHE A 514 13.84 24.38 -12.29
C PHE A 514 13.74 23.17 -13.21
N ALA A 515 13.92 23.36 -14.52
CA ALA A 515 13.84 22.28 -15.50
C ALA A 515 14.89 21.19 -15.22
N LEU A 516 16.11 21.57 -14.84
CA LEU A 516 17.16 20.62 -14.49
C LEU A 516 16.82 19.81 -13.22
N LEU A 517 16.34 20.49 -12.17
CA LEU A 517 15.90 19.82 -10.95
C LEU A 517 14.69 18.90 -11.18
N ALA A 518 13.72 19.35 -11.99
CA ALA A 518 12.55 18.57 -12.35
C ALA A 518 12.95 17.32 -13.16
N ALA A 519 13.88 17.46 -14.12
CA ALA A 519 14.41 16.35 -14.90
C ALA A 519 15.17 15.33 -14.02
N SER A 520 16.04 15.82 -13.13
CA SER A 520 16.74 14.97 -12.16
C SER A 520 15.74 14.26 -11.23
N ALA A 521 14.81 14.98 -10.62
CA ALA A 521 13.79 14.39 -9.76
C ALA A 521 12.97 13.33 -10.50
N TRP A 522 12.50 13.65 -11.71
CA TRP A 522 11.73 12.74 -12.56
C TRP A 522 12.48 11.43 -12.85
N ARG A 523 13.75 11.53 -13.25
CA ARG A 523 14.61 10.36 -13.49
C ARG A 523 14.58 9.40 -12.30
N HIS A 524 14.70 9.92 -11.09
CA HIS A 524 14.73 9.07 -9.91
C HIS A 524 13.36 8.53 -9.50
N TYR A 525 12.26 9.27 -9.74
CA TYR A 525 10.91 8.73 -9.57
C TYR A 525 10.66 7.56 -10.52
N ASP A 526 11.07 7.66 -11.78
CA ASP A 526 10.95 6.58 -12.75
C ASP A 526 11.69 5.32 -12.28
N VAL A 527 12.93 5.43 -11.77
CA VAL A 527 13.66 4.30 -11.17
C VAL A 527 12.88 3.67 -10.01
N ILE A 528 12.32 4.50 -9.12
CA ILE A 528 11.46 4.06 -8.01
C ILE A 528 10.27 3.24 -8.52
N TYR A 529 9.57 3.72 -9.55
CA TYR A 529 8.39 3.06 -10.08
C TYR A 529 8.74 1.77 -10.82
N ARG A 530 9.87 1.71 -11.54
CA ARG A 530 10.35 0.46 -12.16
C ARG A 530 10.68 -0.61 -11.14
N ILE A 531 11.42 -0.26 -10.08
CA ILE A 531 11.73 -1.21 -9.00
C ILE A 531 10.45 -1.70 -8.33
N ARG A 532 9.46 -0.81 -8.15
CA ARG A 532 8.21 -1.15 -7.47
C ARG A 532 7.26 -2.01 -8.32
N ASN A 533 7.08 -1.66 -9.59
CA ASN A 533 6.05 -2.23 -10.45
C ASN A 533 6.58 -3.36 -11.34
N GLN A 534 7.85 -3.29 -11.75
CA GLN A 534 8.49 -4.30 -12.61
C GLN A 534 9.56 -5.11 -11.87
N GLY A 535 10.08 -4.63 -10.74
CA GLY A 535 11.28 -5.21 -10.12
C GLY A 535 12.56 -4.95 -10.93
N ALA A 536 12.50 -4.05 -11.93
CA ALA A 536 13.60 -3.79 -12.85
C ALA A 536 14.53 -2.68 -12.34
N LEU A 537 15.83 -2.89 -12.53
CA LEU A 537 16.88 -1.90 -12.26
C LEU A 537 17.15 -1.02 -13.50
N PRO A 538 17.72 0.18 -13.34
CA PRO A 538 18.07 1.03 -14.46
C PRO A 538 19.09 0.39 -15.42
N GLY A 539 18.99 0.71 -16.72
CA GLY A 539 19.95 0.24 -17.71
C GLY A 539 21.35 0.82 -17.50
N ARG A 540 22.39 0.00 -17.73
CA ARG A 540 23.81 0.41 -17.55
C ARG A 540 24.21 1.56 -18.45
N LEU A 541 23.73 1.61 -19.69
CA LEU A 541 24.04 2.68 -20.65
C LEU A 541 23.48 4.02 -20.17
N ALA A 542 22.22 4.06 -19.75
CA ALA A 542 21.60 5.27 -19.23
C ALA A 542 22.29 5.75 -17.94
N TRP A 543 22.67 4.83 -17.06
CA TRP A 543 23.46 5.14 -15.87
C TRP A 543 24.80 5.80 -16.23
N LEU A 544 25.52 5.27 -17.24
CA LEU A 544 26.78 5.87 -17.72
C LEU A 544 26.57 7.26 -18.32
N LEU A 545 25.56 7.44 -19.17
CA LEU A 545 25.25 8.74 -19.79
C LEU A 545 24.83 9.79 -18.76
N LEU A 546 24.08 9.38 -17.73
CA LEU A 546 23.64 10.27 -16.66
C LEU A 546 24.71 10.51 -15.57
N LEU A 547 25.84 9.78 -15.63
CA LEU A 547 27.02 9.91 -14.77
C LEU A 547 26.77 9.80 -13.26
N GLY A 548 25.58 9.33 -12.85
CA GLY A 548 25.14 9.36 -11.46
C GLY A 548 25.11 10.77 -10.84
N THR A 549 24.96 10.82 -9.52
CA THR A 549 24.81 12.10 -8.81
C THR A 549 26.02 13.00 -8.85
N GLU A 550 27.18 12.48 -8.48
CA GLU A 550 28.38 13.29 -8.42
C GLU A 550 28.85 13.70 -9.81
N GLY A 551 28.62 12.86 -10.83
CA GLY A 551 28.90 13.22 -12.21
C GLY A 551 28.03 14.37 -12.71
N ARG A 552 26.72 14.38 -12.39
CA ARG A 552 25.85 15.53 -12.73
C ARG A 552 26.26 16.80 -12.01
N VAL A 553 26.67 16.73 -10.74
CA VAL A 553 27.20 17.89 -10.01
C VAL A 553 28.50 18.38 -10.65
N LEU A 554 29.41 17.48 -11.03
CA LEU A 554 30.64 17.84 -11.70
C LEU A 554 30.37 18.51 -13.06
N VAL A 555 29.46 17.96 -13.87
CA VAL A 555 29.02 18.59 -15.13
C VAL A 555 28.43 19.97 -14.85
N ALA A 556 27.60 20.14 -13.82
CA ALA A 556 27.07 21.45 -13.44
C ALA A 556 28.19 22.45 -13.08
N ILE A 557 29.22 22.03 -12.34
CA ILE A 557 30.40 22.87 -12.05
C ILE A 557 31.11 23.27 -13.35
N VAL A 558 31.38 22.32 -14.23
CA VAL A 558 32.06 22.59 -15.51
C VAL A 558 31.23 23.54 -16.38
N LEU A 559 29.91 23.35 -16.44
CA LEU A 559 29.02 24.22 -17.20
C LEU A 559 29.01 25.64 -16.65
N ALA A 560 28.98 25.80 -15.33
CA ALA A 560 29.06 27.10 -14.68
C ALA A 560 30.38 27.82 -14.99
N LEU A 561 31.50 27.09 -14.97
CA LEU A 561 32.84 27.64 -15.21
C LEU A 561 33.11 27.98 -16.67
N VAL A 562 32.62 27.17 -17.61
CA VAL A 562 32.94 27.30 -19.04
C VAL A 562 31.90 28.14 -19.78
N PHE A 563 30.62 27.93 -19.50
CA PHE A 563 29.51 28.52 -20.28
C PHE A 563 28.71 29.57 -19.50
N GLY A 564 28.98 29.75 -18.20
CA GLY A 564 28.27 30.71 -17.35
C GLY A 564 26.76 30.49 -17.38
N THR A 565 26.04 31.40 -18.03
CA THR A 565 24.57 31.38 -18.19
C THR A 565 24.07 30.43 -19.30
N GLY A 566 24.92 30.06 -20.27
CA GLY A 566 24.51 29.65 -21.62
C GLY A 566 24.15 28.18 -21.87
N ALA A 567 24.22 27.28 -20.87
CA ALA A 567 24.12 25.82 -21.12
C ALA A 567 23.14 25.07 -20.21
N TRP A 568 22.50 25.74 -19.24
CA TRP A 568 21.66 25.08 -18.23
C TRP A 568 20.40 24.44 -18.82
N ALA A 569 19.75 25.09 -19.79
CA ALA A 569 18.58 24.53 -20.46
C ALA A 569 18.94 23.28 -21.28
N TRP A 570 20.07 23.30 -21.99
CA TRP A 570 20.58 22.15 -22.72
C TRP A 570 20.91 20.99 -21.78
N PHE A 571 21.50 21.26 -20.63
CA PHE A 571 21.78 20.23 -19.64
C PHE A 571 20.49 19.63 -19.06
N ALA A 572 19.48 20.44 -18.77
CA ALA A 572 18.17 19.96 -18.36
C ALA A 572 17.53 19.06 -19.43
N LEU A 573 17.55 19.47 -20.71
CA LEU A 573 17.05 18.70 -21.84
C LEU A 573 17.83 17.39 -22.04
N TYR A 574 19.14 17.41 -21.86
CA TYR A 574 19.99 16.22 -21.91
C TYR A 574 19.58 15.20 -20.83
N VAL A 575 19.50 15.63 -19.57
CA VAL A 575 19.12 14.76 -18.45
C VAL A 575 17.70 14.20 -18.68
N ALA A 576 16.75 15.05 -19.07
CA ALA A 576 15.39 14.63 -19.36
C ALA A 576 15.35 13.64 -20.53
N GLY A 577 16.03 13.94 -21.64
CA GLY A 577 16.03 13.11 -22.84
C GLY A 577 16.60 11.71 -22.59
N VAL A 578 17.78 11.62 -21.97
CA VAL A 578 18.39 10.32 -21.63
C VAL A 578 17.49 9.54 -20.66
N ALA A 579 16.92 10.19 -19.66
CA ALA A 579 16.04 9.55 -18.68
C ALA A 579 14.73 9.05 -19.33
N ILE A 580 14.10 9.85 -20.19
CA ILE A 580 12.86 9.50 -20.89
C ILE A 580 13.09 8.33 -21.84
N ILE A 581 14.19 8.35 -22.58
CA ILE A 581 14.58 7.25 -23.47
C ILE A 581 14.79 5.97 -22.65
N ASP A 582 15.60 5.99 -21.58
CA ASP A 582 15.81 4.83 -20.68
C ASP A 582 14.48 4.27 -20.13
N SER A 583 13.61 5.17 -19.68
CA SER A 583 12.29 4.83 -19.17
C SER A 583 11.43 4.18 -20.24
N ALA A 584 11.23 4.82 -21.38
CA ALA A 584 10.42 4.29 -22.48
C ALA A 584 10.94 2.92 -22.94
N TRP A 585 12.25 2.76 -23.10
CA TRP A 585 12.87 1.48 -23.46
C TRP A 585 12.59 0.38 -22.43
N SER A 586 12.61 0.68 -21.13
CA SER A 586 12.33 -0.29 -20.09
C SER A 586 10.85 -0.66 -19.98
N TRP A 587 9.94 0.30 -20.19
CA TRP A 587 8.50 0.08 -20.01
C TRP A 587 7.80 -0.47 -21.26
N LEU A 588 8.36 -0.27 -22.46
CA LEU A 588 7.76 -0.73 -23.73
C LEU A 588 8.29 -2.08 -24.22
N ARG A 589 9.39 -2.60 -23.66
CA ARG A 589 9.93 -3.93 -24.00
C ARG A 589 9.25 -5.10 -23.26
N VAL A 590 8.41 -4.81 -22.26
CA VAL A 590 7.68 -5.78 -21.42
C VAL A 590 6.22 -5.73 -21.78
#